data_AF-A0AAV3M3V8-F1
#
_entry.id   AF-A0AAV3M3V8-F1
#
_cell.length_a   1.000
_cell.length_b   1.000
_cell.length_c   1.000
_cell.angle_alpha   90.00
_cell.angle_beta   90.00
_cell.angle_gamma   90.00
#
_symmetry.space_group_name_H-M   'P 1'
#
loop_
_entity.id
_entity.type
_entity.pdbx_description
1 polymer ?
#
loop_
_entity_poly.entity_id
_entity_poly.type
_entity_poly.pdbx_seq_one_letter_code
_entity_poly.pdbx_strand_id
1 'polypeptide(L)'
;MIIPQRVSIKFKQIKLTDHFKDTAKNEFSRNIIGIKNIQEAEKGVCYGLTHAFLFYAHANDEKTYIKNLARALKKTHNAKGNIRHYHTFLNDAFCQIIDRQKLIDYSLHIDHAIKNFDFSNDSNELKQRNMLNSINAVLFKNGALLLNNIGEDNAINLKKLLHQLYFYTYSTSKNAKKNVLKGKSHFELNLMKLTAREIKKKCSNFTLTDLSQIGIKPFFELVKNHQKKIIKHQITQRNNQYNIKYDTYTIIDNNVKLNPQNYITFEEFKQRINNRLQQQKDTICDFLTKDHAMGITIKHINNKIIFKFFEPNKGLYITAKKKNFFSLIEKIISQQECLMNEKNEPIIEVNTSYADKLHQYPLPNKINKPKFYKS
;
A
#
# COMPACT_ATOMS: atom_id res chain seq x y z
N MET A 1 37.29 6.82 -11.29
CA MET A 1 36.49 7.94 -10.72
C MET A 1 35.09 7.92 -11.35
N ILE A 2 34.06 7.43 -10.64
CA ILE A 2 32.69 7.32 -11.20
C ILE A 2 31.99 8.67 -11.01
N ILE A 3 31.69 9.36 -12.12
CA ILE A 3 30.96 10.63 -12.11
C ILE A 3 29.63 10.42 -11.38
N PRO A 4 29.29 11.22 -10.35
CA PRO A 4 28.00 11.11 -9.69
C PRO A 4 26.90 11.35 -10.74
N GLN A 5 26.08 10.33 -11.00
CA GLN A 5 24.96 10.46 -11.93
C GLN A 5 24.08 11.60 -11.47
N ARG A 6 24.01 12.67 -12.28
CA ARG A 6 23.21 13.84 -11.97
C ARG A 6 21.73 13.45 -11.98
N VAL A 7 21.07 13.66 -10.84
CA VAL A 7 19.61 13.55 -10.72
C VAL A 7 18.97 14.47 -11.76
N SER A 8 18.06 13.96 -12.58
CA SER A 8 17.40 14.74 -13.63
C SER A 8 16.34 15.69 -13.06
N ILE A 9 15.59 15.24 -12.04
CA ILE A 9 14.66 16.08 -11.28
C ILE A 9 14.90 15.85 -9.79
N LYS A 10 15.46 16.84 -9.10
CA LYS A 10 15.67 16.78 -7.65
C LYS A 10 14.33 16.83 -6.92
N PHE A 11 14.11 15.87 -6.04
CA PHE A 11 12.92 15.81 -5.18
C PHE A 11 13.33 15.17 -3.85
N LYS A 12 12.76 15.64 -2.74
CA LYS A 12 12.97 15.06 -1.41
C LYS A 12 11.62 14.96 -0.72
N GLN A 13 11.19 13.75 -0.39
CA GLN A 13 9.90 13.51 0.27
C GLN A 13 9.76 14.29 1.57
N ILE A 14 10.85 14.50 2.33
CA ILE A 14 10.82 15.26 3.59
C ILE A 14 10.26 16.67 3.38
N LYS A 15 10.54 17.31 2.24
CA LYS A 15 9.99 18.64 1.94
C LYS A 15 8.48 18.62 1.73
N LEU A 16 7.95 17.48 1.25
CA LEU A 16 6.51 17.29 1.09
C LEU A 16 5.86 17.10 2.47
N THR A 17 6.44 16.27 3.34
CA THR A 17 5.90 16.05 4.69
C THR A 17 6.02 17.31 5.54
N ASP A 18 7.15 18.01 5.52
CA ASP A 18 7.38 19.29 6.21
C ASP A 18 6.35 20.35 5.79
N HIS A 19 6.02 20.44 4.49
CA HIS A 19 5.01 21.37 3.99
C HIS A 19 3.65 21.20 4.68
N PHE A 20 3.27 19.95 4.99
CA PHE A 20 2.02 19.62 5.65
C PHE A 20 2.14 19.50 7.17
N LYS A 21 3.34 19.43 7.75
CA LYS A 21 3.56 19.48 9.21
C LYS A 21 3.39 20.88 9.79
N ASP A 22 3.97 21.88 9.13
CA ASP A 22 4.21 23.20 9.74
C ASP A 22 3.18 24.27 9.35
N THR A 23 2.05 23.90 8.76
CA THR A 23 1.11 24.88 8.19
C THR A 23 -0.24 24.95 8.90
N ALA A 24 -0.27 25.65 10.05
CA ALA A 24 -1.52 26.17 10.64
C ALA A 24 -2.32 27.11 9.68
N LYS A 25 -1.74 27.46 8.52
CA LYS A 25 -2.23 28.47 7.56
C LYS A 25 -3.12 27.93 6.42
N ASN A 26 -3.37 26.63 6.33
CA ASN A 26 -4.14 26.01 5.23
C ASN A 26 -5.30 25.17 5.82
N GLU A 27 -6.52 25.30 5.30
CA GLU A 27 -7.69 24.49 5.69
C GLU A 27 -7.46 22.99 5.51
N PHE A 28 -6.82 22.58 4.41
CA PHE A 28 -6.42 21.19 4.17
C PHE A 28 -5.40 20.70 5.20
N SER A 29 -4.41 21.54 5.49
CA SER A 29 -3.46 21.26 6.56
C SER A 29 -4.17 21.21 7.90
N ARG A 30 -5.14 22.07 8.24
CA ARG A 30 -5.92 21.92 9.50
C ARG A 30 -6.76 20.64 9.54
N ASN A 31 -7.34 20.24 8.41
CA ASN A 31 -8.11 19.01 8.27
C ASN A 31 -7.23 17.74 8.31
N ILE A 32 -5.91 17.85 8.10
CA ILE A 32 -4.93 16.73 8.19
C ILE A 32 -4.03 16.82 9.45
N ILE A 33 -3.63 18.02 9.89
CA ILE A 33 -2.80 18.38 11.07
C ILE A 33 -3.60 18.28 12.38
N GLY A 34 -4.93 18.33 12.34
CA GLY A 34 -5.75 17.96 13.51
C GLY A 34 -5.52 16.53 13.99
N ILE A 35 -4.74 15.73 13.25
CA ILE A 35 -4.41 14.35 13.55
C ILE A 35 -2.98 14.30 14.09
N LYS A 36 -2.80 13.70 15.26
CA LYS A 36 -1.51 13.21 15.79
C LYS A 36 -0.77 12.23 14.83
N ASN A 37 -1.29 11.99 13.62
CA ASN A 37 -0.86 10.95 12.66
C ASN A 37 -0.04 11.48 11.47
N ILE A 38 0.38 12.75 11.43
CA ILE A 38 1.34 13.15 10.37
C ILE A 38 2.66 12.40 10.52
N GLN A 39 3.11 12.12 11.75
CA GLN A 39 4.26 11.25 12.01
C GLN A 39 4.04 9.81 11.51
N GLU A 40 2.80 9.31 11.53
CA GLU A 40 2.44 8.03 10.92
C GLU A 40 2.41 8.12 9.40
N ALA A 41 1.94 9.24 8.83
CA ALA A 41 1.98 9.46 7.39
C ALA A 41 3.43 9.43 6.86
N GLU A 42 4.40 9.99 7.60
CA GLU A 42 5.81 9.91 7.20
C GLU A 42 6.31 8.47 7.04
N LYS A 43 5.82 7.54 7.85
CA LYS A 43 6.07 6.12 7.72
C LYS A 43 5.25 5.58 6.55
N GLY A 44 5.86 5.46 5.38
CA GLY A 44 5.20 4.90 4.19
C GLY A 44 4.82 5.92 3.11
N VAL A 45 5.06 7.22 3.30
CA VAL A 45 4.89 8.24 2.23
C VAL A 45 5.67 7.87 0.97
N CYS A 46 6.85 7.24 1.10
CA CYS A 46 7.62 6.73 -0.04
C CYS A 46 6.82 5.71 -0.88
N TYR A 47 6.00 4.88 -0.24
CA TYR A 47 5.13 3.90 -0.89
C TYR A 47 4.03 4.59 -1.69
N GLY A 48 3.30 5.50 -1.04
CA GLY A 48 2.25 6.30 -1.70
C GLY A 48 2.80 7.11 -2.89
N LEU A 49 3.98 7.71 -2.72
CA LEU A 49 4.68 8.48 -3.77
C LEU A 49 5.10 7.59 -4.94
N THR A 50 5.71 6.44 -4.65
CA THR A 50 6.10 5.47 -5.67
C THR A 50 4.88 4.96 -6.43
N HIS A 51 3.79 4.64 -5.76
CA HIS A 51 2.56 4.18 -6.41
C HIS A 51 1.91 5.28 -7.26
N ALA A 52 1.92 6.52 -6.80
CA ALA A 52 1.49 7.65 -7.63
C ALA A 52 2.37 7.81 -8.87
N PHE A 53 3.70 7.73 -8.72
CA PHE A 53 4.65 7.76 -9.84
C PHE A 53 4.37 6.67 -10.87
N LEU A 54 4.22 5.41 -10.43
CA LEU A 54 3.92 4.28 -11.33
C LEU A 54 2.54 4.39 -11.96
N PHE A 55 1.55 4.91 -11.24
CA PHE A 55 0.22 5.18 -11.78
C PHE A 55 0.29 6.19 -12.94
N TYR A 56 1.03 7.28 -12.78
CA TYR A 56 1.27 8.23 -13.87
C TYR A 56 2.17 7.66 -14.98
N ALA A 57 3.00 6.67 -14.68
CA ALA A 57 3.83 6.01 -15.68
C ALA A 57 3.00 5.27 -16.73
N HIS A 58 1.83 4.76 -16.34
CA HIS A 58 0.86 4.14 -17.26
C HIS A 58 0.23 5.14 -18.25
N ALA A 59 0.27 6.43 -17.93
CA ALA A 59 -0.17 7.51 -18.80
C ALA A 59 0.99 8.25 -19.51
N ASN A 60 2.23 7.76 -19.39
CA ASN A 60 3.46 8.45 -19.84
C ASN A 60 3.72 9.83 -19.21
N ASP A 61 3.11 10.08 -18.05
CA ASP A 61 3.11 11.38 -17.39
C ASP A 61 3.96 11.42 -16.12
N GLU A 62 4.66 10.33 -15.79
CA GLU A 62 5.43 10.20 -14.55
C GLU A 62 6.51 11.29 -14.38
N LYS A 63 7.13 11.70 -15.50
CA LYS A 63 8.12 12.79 -15.50
C LYS A 63 7.45 14.12 -15.21
N THR A 64 6.30 14.37 -15.83
CA THR A 64 5.51 15.60 -15.67
C THR A 64 4.98 15.71 -14.24
N TYR A 65 4.48 14.61 -13.68
CA TYR A 65 4.03 14.50 -12.30
C TYR A 65 5.13 14.91 -11.31
N ILE A 66 6.29 14.26 -11.35
CA ILE A 66 7.40 14.57 -10.42
C ILE A 66 7.94 15.98 -10.62
N LYS A 67 8.02 16.47 -11.87
CA LYS A 67 8.41 17.85 -12.17
C LYS A 67 7.45 18.86 -11.53
N ASN A 68 6.15 18.63 -11.66
CA ASN A 68 5.12 19.52 -11.13
C ASN A 68 5.09 19.49 -9.60
N LEU A 69 5.25 18.31 -8.99
CA LEU A 69 5.36 18.16 -7.54
C LEU A 69 6.58 18.92 -6.99
N ALA A 70 7.76 18.74 -7.58
CA ALA A 70 8.97 19.45 -7.19
C ALA A 70 8.86 20.98 -7.42
N ARG A 71 8.23 21.41 -8.52
CA ARG A 71 7.97 22.83 -8.81
C ARG A 71 7.04 23.45 -7.78
N ALA A 72 5.94 22.77 -7.45
CA ALA A 72 4.95 23.27 -6.52
C ALA A 72 5.57 23.45 -5.13
N LEU A 73 6.30 22.45 -4.62
CA LEU A 73 7.04 22.55 -3.36
C LEU A 73 8.03 23.71 -3.35
N LYS A 74 8.86 23.85 -4.41
CA LYS A 74 9.82 24.96 -4.49
C LYS A 74 9.13 26.32 -4.46
N LYS A 75 7.98 26.46 -5.13
CA LYS A 75 7.24 27.72 -5.22
C LYS A 75 6.51 28.08 -3.92
N THR A 76 5.99 27.10 -3.19
CA THR A 76 5.34 27.34 -1.89
C THR A 76 6.34 27.67 -0.79
N HIS A 77 7.57 27.13 -0.83
CA HIS A 77 8.61 27.47 0.17
C HIS A 77 9.31 28.82 -0.04
N ASN A 78 9.46 29.31 -1.29
CA ASN A 78 10.29 30.48 -1.60
C ASN A 78 9.48 31.76 -1.92
N ALA A 79 8.38 32.01 -1.20
CA ALA A 79 7.29 32.88 -1.63
C ALA A 79 7.68 34.30 -2.13
N LYS A 80 7.31 34.59 -3.39
CA LYS A 80 6.93 35.91 -3.92
C LYS A 80 5.78 35.69 -4.94
N GLY A 81 4.59 36.23 -4.69
CA GLY A 81 3.42 36.19 -5.61
C GLY A 81 2.27 35.24 -5.22
N ASN A 82 1.24 35.15 -6.08
CA ASN A 82 0.06 34.28 -5.87
C ASN A 82 0.44 32.80 -6.04
N ILE A 83 0.28 32.02 -4.97
CA ILE A 83 0.66 30.59 -4.89
C ILE A 83 -0.54 29.65 -4.71
N ARG A 84 -1.79 30.15 -4.82
CA ARG A 84 -3.01 29.38 -4.51
C ARG A 84 -3.11 28.08 -5.32
N HIS A 85 -2.85 28.12 -6.62
CA HIS A 85 -2.91 26.95 -7.49
C HIS A 85 -1.82 25.90 -7.16
N TYR A 86 -0.65 26.33 -6.67
CA TYR A 86 0.39 25.41 -6.20
C TYR A 86 -0.07 24.64 -4.95
N HIS A 87 -0.75 25.32 -4.02
CA HIS A 87 -1.36 24.65 -2.86
C HIS A 87 -2.45 23.67 -3.27
N THR A 88 -3.36 24.06 -4.17
CA THR A 88 -4.41 23.14 -4.66
C THR A 88 -3.81 21.88 -5.28
N PHE A 89 -2.78 22.02 -6.11
CA PHE A 89 -2.08 20.88 -6.69
C PHE A 89 -1.42 19.99 -5.61
N LEU A 90 -0.74 20.60 -4.64
CA LEU A 90 -0.09 19.85 -3.56
C LEU A 90 -1.10 19.09 -2.70
N ASN A 91 -2.23 19.72 -2.37
CA ASN A 91 -3.31 19.08 -1.62
C ASN A 91 -3.87 17.86 -2.38
N ASP A 92 -4.22 18.04 -3.66
CA ASP A 92 -4.74 16.96 -4.52
C ASP A 92 -3.72 15.81 -4.69
N ALA A 93 -2.43 16.14 -4.87
CA ALA A 93 -1.36 15.16 -4.98
C ALA A 93 -1.15 14.41 -3.67
N PHE A 94 -1.13 15.12 -2.54
CA PHE A 94 -0.91 14.54 -1.22
C PHE A 94 -2.08 13.64 -0.81
N CYS A 95 -3.33 14.03 -1.06
CA CYS A 95 -4.48 13.15 -0.88
C CYS A 95 -4.29 11.81 -1.60
N GLN A 96 -3.87 11.83 -2.86
CA GLN A 96 -3.68 10.60 -3.62
C GLN A 96 -2.55 9.73 -3.10
N ILE A 97 -1.46 10.35 -2.65
CA ILE A 97 -0.33 9.65 -2.02
C ILE A 97 -0.84 8.93 -0.76
N ILE A 98 -1.53 9.66 0.11
CA ILE A 98 -2.04 9.15 1.38
C ILE A 98 -3.11 8.08 1.18
N ASP A 99 -4.04 8.25 0.23
CA ASP A 99 -5.08 7.26 -0.05
C ASP A 99 -4.51 5.92 -0.53
N ARG A 100 -3.41 5.97 -1.28
CA ARG A 100 -2.73 4.76 -1.78
C ARG A 100 -1.92 4.07 -0.68
N GLN A 101 -1.31 4.86 0.19
CA GLN A 101 -0.55 4.39 1.35
C GLN A 101 -1.48 3.75 2.40
N LYS A 102 -2.54 4.45 2.83
CA LYS A 102 -3.43 4.06 3.93
C LYS A 102 -3.98 2.63 3.82
N LEU A 103 -4.35 2.18 2.62
CA LEU A 103 -4.90 0.84 2.40
C LEU A 103 -3.89 -0.27 2.73
N ILE A 104 -2.62 -0.02 2.42
CA ILE A 104 -1.54 -1.00 2.58
C ILE A 104 -0.98 -0.93 4.01
N ASP A 105 -0.80 0.28 4.54
CA ASP A 105 -0.45 0.49 5.94
C ASP A 105 -1.45 -0.22 6.85
N TYR A 106 -2.75 -0.08 6.58
CA TYR A 106 -3.77 -0.78 7.35
C TYR A 106 -3.61 -2.31 7.30
N SER A 107 -3.34 -2.88 6.12
CA SER A 107 -3.12 -4.32 5.95
C SER A 107 -1.89 -4.83 6.71
N LEU A 108 -0.82 -4.04 6.79
CA LEU A 108 0.40 -4.38 7.51
C LEU A 108 0.21 -4.23 9.02
N HIS A 109 -0.35 -3.10 9.45
CA HIS A 109 -0.51 -2.76 10.85
C HIS A 109 -1.55 -3.61 11.56
N ILE A 110 -2.62 -4.04 10.87
CA ILE A 110 -3.57 -4.99 11.45
C ILE A 110 -2.92 -6.36 11.69
N ASP A 111 -2.00 -6.79 10.82
CA ASP A 111 -1.26 -8.03 11.01
C ASP A 111 -0.34 -7.95 12.21
N HIS A 112 0.38 -6.84 12.35
CA HIS A 112 1.22 -6.57 13.52
C HIS A 112 0.40 -6.49 14.81
N ALA A 113 -0.74 -5.80 14.80
CA ALA A 113 -1.61 -5.68 15.96
C ALA A 113 -2.11 -7.06 16.42
N ILE A 114 -2.75 -7.83 15.53
CA ILE A 114 -3.34 -9.13 15.89
C ILE A 114 -2.29 -10.16 16.34
N LYS A 115 -1.08 -10.16 15.74
CA LYS A 115 0.02 -11.05 16.17
C LYS A 115 0.44 -10.83 17.62
N ASN A 116 0.36 -9.57 18.08
CA ASN A 116 0.77 -9.15 19.42
C ASN A 116 -0.41 -9.02 20.39
N PHE A 117 -1.62 -9.41 19.99
CA PHE A 117 -2.76 -9.41 20.89
C PHE A 117 -2.56 -10.41 22.03
N ASP A 118 -2.87 -9.97 23.23
CA ASP A 118 -3.05 -10.85 24.36
C ASP A 118 -4.44 -11.50 24.29
N PHE A 119 -4.45 -12.82 24.11
CA PHE A 119 -5.65 -13.67 24.08
C PHE A 119 -5.84 -14.46 25.37
N SER A 120 -5.03 -14.22 26.40
CA SER A 120 -5.21 -14.85 27.71
C SER A 120 -6.54 -14.41 28.33
N ASN A 121 -7.21 -15.38 28.96
CA ASN A 121 -8.49 -15.16 29.62
C ASN A 121 -8.23 -14.71 31.06
N ASP A 122 -8.20 -13.40 31.30
CA ASP A 122 -8.02 -12.89 32.67
C ASP A 122 -9.28 -13.07 33.53
N SER A 123 -10.42 -13.45 32.94
CA SER A 123 -11.66 -13.55 33.69
C SER A 123 -11.82 -14.93 34.33
N ASN A 124 -11.33 -15.07 35.57
CA ASN A 124 -11.94 -16.00 36.53
C ASN A 124 -13.41 -15.63 36.84
N GLU A 125 -13.87 -14.43 36.48
CA GLU A 125 -15.21 -13.92 36.80
C GLU A 125 -16.31 -14.18 35.77
N LEU A 126 -16.01 -14.69 34.58
CA LEU A 126 -17.02 -14.76 33.51
C LEU A 126 -17.07 -16.15 32.88
N LYS A 127 -17.89 -17.00 33.51
CA LYS A 127 -18.76 -17.98 32.82
C LYS A 127 -19.68 -17.25 31.82
N GLN A 128 -19.12 -16.54 30.85
CA GLN A 128 -19.88 -15.75 29.89
C GLN A 128 -20.61 -16.69 28.94
N ARG A 129 -21.94 -16.72 29.07
CA ARG A 129 -22.85 -17.47 28.19
C ARG A 129 -22.86 -16.98 26.73
N ASN A 130 -22.09 -15.95 26.36
CA ASN A 130 -22.08 -15.37 25.03
C ASN A 130 -20.66 -15.01 24.55
N MET A 131 -20.20 -15.67 23.49
CA MET A 131 -18.86 -15.48 22.92
C MET A 131 -18.63 -14.11 22.26
N LEU A 132 -19.70 -13.38 21.94
CA LEU A 132 -19.59 -12.00 21.47
C LEU A 132 -18.96 -11.09 22.54
N ASN A 133 -19.24 -11.35 23.82
CA ASN A 133 -18.65 -10.59 24.92
C ASN A 133 -17.15 -10.90 25.04
N SER A 134 -16.74 -12.16 24.84
CA SER A 134 -15.33 -12.54 24.80
C SER A 134 -14.57 -11.84 23.65
N ILE A 135 -15.17 -11.72 22.47
CA ILE A 135 -14.60 -10.95 21.35
C ILE A 135 -14.40 -9.47 21.76
N ASN A 136 -15.39 -8.86 22.42
CA ASN A 136 -15.29 -7.48 22.88
C ASN A 136 -14.25 -7.31 23.99
N ALA A 137 -14.12 -8.28 24.90
CA ALA A 137 -13.13 -8.26 25.96
C ALA A 137 -11.70 -8.30 25.39
N VAL A 138 -11.43 -9.17 24.40
CA VAL A 138 -10.13 -9.21 23.71
C VAL A 138 -9.83 -7.86 23.03
N LEU A 139 -10.81 -7.26 22.34
CA LEU A 139 -10.62 -5.93 21.74
C LEU A 139 -10.30 -4.85 22.78
N PHE A 140 -11.02 -4.86 23.91
CA PHE A 140 -10.83 -3.88 24.97
C PHE A 140 -9.45 -4.02 25.62
N LYS A 141 -9.07 -5.25 25.98
CA LYS A 141 -7.76 -5.59 26.55
C LYS A 141 -6.61 -5.10 25.65
N ASN A 142 -6.78 -5.23 24.34
CA ASN A 142 -5.78 -4.84 23.34
C ASN A 142 -6.02 -3.44 22.73
N GLY A 143 -6.89 -2.62 23.33
CA GLY A 143 -7.36 -1.36 22.75
C GLY A 143 -6.22 -0.37 22.44
N ALA A 144 -5.31 -0.15 23.39
CA ALA A 144 -4.17 0.75 23.20
C ALA A 144 -3.24 0.28 22.07
N LEU A 145 -2.90 -1.01 22.04
CA LEU A 145 -2.10 -1.60 20.97
C LEU A 145 -2.78 -1.45 19.61
N LEU A 146 -4.09 -1.71 19.54
CA LEU A 146 -4.86 -1.59 18.31
C LEU A 146 -4.88 -0.14 17.79
N LEU A 147 -5.20 0.82 18.65
CA LEU A 147 -5.28 2.23 18.29
C LEU A 147 -3.92 2.77 17.82
N ASN A 148 -2.82 2.39 18.49
CA ASN A 148 -1.46 2.78 18.11
C ASN A 148 -1.00 2.20 16.77
N ASN A 149 -1.65 1.15 16.26
CA ASN A 149 -1.26 0.50 15.00
C ASN A 149 -2.16 0.93 13.83
N ILE A 150 -3.48 0.91 14.00
CA ILE A 150 -4.42 1.13 12.88
C ILE A 150 -5.26 2.41 13.01
N GLY A 151 -5.25 3.08 14.16
CA GLY A 151 -6.09 4.25 14.42
C GLY A 151 -7.55 3.90 14.73
N GLU A 152 -8.29 4.92 15.20
CA GLU A 152 -9.65 4.77 15.74
C GLU A 152 -10.67 4.30 14.70
N ASP A 153 -10.77 4.96 13.55
CA ASP A 153 -11.74 4.61 12.51
C ASP A 153 -11.58 3.16 12.03
N ASN A 154 -10.33 2.72 11.85
CA ASN A 154 -10.04 1.36 11.43
C ASN A 154 -10.32 0.35 12.55
N ALA A 155 -10.07 0.70 13.82
CA ALA A 155 -10.43 -0.14 14.96
C ALA A 155 -11.95 -0.34 15.05
N ILE A 156 -12.74 0.72 14.81
CA ILE A 156 -14.21 0.64 14.73
C ILE A 156 -14.63 -0.28 13.58
N ASN A 157 -14.03 -0.11 12.40
CA ASN A 157 -14.32 -0.95 11.24
C ASN A 157 -13.97 -2.42 11.47
N LEU A 158 -12.84 -2.71 12.13
CA LEU A 158 -12.44 -4.07 12.51
C LEU A 158 -13.44 -4.69 13.49
N LYS A 159 -13.84 -3.96 14.55
CA LYS A 159 -14.86 -4.41 15.50
C LYS A 159 -16.17 -4.74 14.79
N LYS A 160 -16.62 -3.88 13.88
CA LYS A 160 -17.81 -4.10 13.06
C LYS A 160 -17.68 -5.37 12.21
N LEU A 161 -16.54 -5.60 11.58
CA LEU A 161 -16.31 -6.80 10.78
C LEU A 161 -16.31 -8.08 11.62
N LEU A 162 -15.66 -8.05 12.80
CA LEU A 162 -15.67 -9.16 13.76
C LEU A 162 -17.12 -9.54 14.11
N HIS A 163 -17.94 -8.55 14.47
CA HIS A 163 -19.35 -8.78 14.80
C HIS A 163 -20.13 -9.32 13.60
N GLN A 164 -19.93 -8.74 12.41
CA GLN A 164 -20.59 -9.20 11.19
C GLN A 164 -20.28 -10.67 10.88
N LEU A 165 -19.01 -11.07 10.94
CA LEU A 165 -18.61 -12.46 10.68
C LEU A 165 -19.10 -13.42 11.77
N TYR A 166 -19.07 -12.99 13.04
CA TYR A 166 -19.66 -13.76 14.14
C TYR A 166 -21.16 -14.00 13.92
N PHE A 167 -21.94 -12.94 13.74
CA PHE A 167 -23.39 -13.05 13.54
C PHE A 167 -23.74 -13.83 12.28
N TYR A 168 -23.04 -13.61 11.17
CA TYR A 168 -23.30 -14.35 9.95
C TYR A 168 -23.05 -15.86 10.12
N THR A 169 -22.06 -16.24 10.93
CA THR A 169 -21.68 -17.65 11.16
C THR A 169 -22.58 -18.36 12.17
N TYR A 170 -22.98 -17.69 13.25
CA TYR A 170 -23.61 -18.33 14.40
C TYR A 170 -25.08 -17.91 14.64
N SER A 171 -25.54 -16.79 14.09
CA SER A 171 -26.94 -16.38 14.28
C SER A 171 -27.92 -17.38 13.65
N THR A 172 -28.98 -17.71 14.37
CA THR A 172 -30.12 -18.47 13.86
C THR A 172 -31.13 -17.58 13.12
N SER A 173 -31.07 -16.26 13.31
CA SER A 173 -31.97 -15.29 12.69
C SER A 173 -31.64 -15.06 11.21
N LYS A 174 -32.58 -15.40 10.32
CA LYS A 174 -32.48 -15.10 8.88
C LYS A 174 -32.37 -13.58 8.63
N ASN A 175 -33.09 -12.77 9.40
CA ASN A 175 -33.06 -11.31 9.28
C ASN A 175 -31.69 -10.73 9.67
N ALA A 176 -31.08 -11.23 10.76
CA ALA A 176 -29.74 -10.82 11.15
C ALA A 176 -28.71 -11.12 10.05
N LYS A 177 -28.76 -12.32 9.47
CA LYS A 177 -27.89 -12.69 8.33
C LYS A 177 -28.12 -11.80 7.12
N LYS A 178 -29.38 -11.53 6.75
CA LYS A 178 -29.72 -10.62 5.62
C LYS A 178 -29.18 -9.22 5.84
N ASN A 179 -29.28 -8.70 7.07
CA ASN A 179 -28.76 -7.38 7.44
C ASN A 179 -27.25 -7.30 7.32
N VAL A 180 -26.51 -8.33 7.75
CA VAL A 180 -25.05 -8.40 7.59
C VAL A 180 -24.65 -8.34 6.11
N LEU A 181 -25.41 -8.99 5.23
CA LEU A 181 -25.12 -9.04 3.79
C LEU A 181 -25.56 -7.78 3.02
N LYS A 182 -26.34 -6.88 3.62
CA LYS A 182 -26.90 -5.72 2.95
C LYS A 182 -25.79 -4.78 2.44
N GLY A 183 -25.87 -4.39 1.17
CA GLY A 183 -24.94 -3.44 0.55
C GLY A 183 -23.56 -4.00 0.19
N LYS A 184 -23.33 -5.31 0.35
CA LYS A 184 -22.06 -5.95 -0.03
C LYS A 184 -22.05 -6.32 -1.52
N SER A 185 -20.89 -6.17 -2.15
CA SER A 185 -20.65 -6.61 -3.53
C SER A 185 -20.69 -8.15 -3.66
N HIS A 186 -20.85 -8.67 -4.88
CA HIS A 186 -20.85 -10.12 -5.14
C HIS A 186 -19.57 -10.80 -4.61
N PHE A 187 -18.41 -10.15 -4.78
CA PHE A 187 -17.14 -10.65 -4.24
C PHE A 187 -17.18 -10.76 -2.72
N GLU A 188 -17.61 -9.71 -2.02
CA GLU A 188 -17.69 -9.70 -0.55
C GLU A 188 -18.67 -10.74 -0.02
N LEU A 189 -19.81 -10.94 -0.70
CA LEU A 189 -20.79 -11.96 -0.34
C LEU A 189 -20.20 -13.37 -0.42
N ASN A 190 -19.47 -13.68 -1.50
CA ASN A 190 -18.81 -14.98 -1.67
C ASN A 190 -17.69 -15.17 -0.66
N LEU A 191 -16.87 -14.13 -0.44
CA LEU A 191 -15.79 -14.17 0.54
C LEU A 191 -16.34 -14.39 1.96
N MET A 192 -17.44 -13.72 2.33
CA MET A 192 -18.08 -13.88 3.64
C MET A 192 -18.61 -15.30 3.84
N LYS A 193 -19.21 -15.92 2.81
CA LYS A 193 -19.60 -17.35 2.84
C LYS A 193 -18.41 -18.27 3.09
N LEU A 194 -17.31 -18.07 2.36
CA LEU A 194 -16.10 -18.89 2.51
C LEU A 194 -15.46 -18.73 3.90
N THR A 195 -15.29 -17.48 4.35
CA THR A 195 -14.75 -17.19 5.69
C THR A 195 -15.64 -17.78 6.79
N ALA A 196 -16.96 -17.69 6.68
CA ALA A 196 -17.88 -18.25 7.67
C ALA A 196 -17.78 -19.78 7.76
N ARG A 197 -17.60 -20.49 6.64
CA ARG A 197 -17.36 -21.93 6.64
C ARG A 197 -16.06 -22.29 7.36
N GLU A 198 -14.99 -21.54 7.09
CA GLU A 198 -13.71 -21.73 7.77
C GLU A 198 -13.79 -21.45 9.28
N ILE A 199 -14.49 -20.38 9.67
CA ILE A 199 -14.76 -20.07 11.09
C ILE A 199 -15.55 -21.22 11.72
N LYS A 200 -16.61 -21.69 11.07
CA LYS A 200 -17.43 -22.80 11.58
C LYS A 200 -16.59 -24.05 11.81
N LYS A 201 -15.67 -24.36 10.88
CA LYS A 201 -14.80 -25.53 10.93
C LYS A 201 -13.70 -25.43 12.00
N LYS A 202 -13.04 -24.27 12.12
CA LYS A 202 -11.81 -24.10 12.91
C LYS A 202 -12.03 -23.50 14.30
N CYS A 203 -13.15 -22.80 14.50
CA CYS A 203 -13.33 -21.97 15.67
C CYS A 203 -14.50 -22.38 16.55
N SER A 204 -15.43 -23.19 16.06
CA SER A 204 -16.66 -23.49 16.81
C SER A 204 -16.45 -24.40 18.01
N ASN A 205 -17.39 -24.34 18.95
CA ASN A 205 -17.54 -25.35 19.99
C ASN A 205 -17.98 -26.72 19.42
N PHE A 206 -18.01 -27.75 20.27
CA PHE A 206 -18.34 -29.12 19.87
C PHE A 206 -19.74 -29.24 19.20
N THR A 207 -20.72 -28.46 19.65
CA THR A 207 -22.08 -28.43 19.09
C THR A 207 -22.18 -27.63 17.79
N LEU A 208 -21.10 -26.97 17.36
CA LEU A 208 -21.03 -26.05 16.23
C LEU A 208 -22.02 -24.88 16.32
N THR A 209 -22.59 -24.59 17.48
CA THR A 209 -23.64 -23.55 17.61
C THR A 209 -23.07 -22.17 17.92
N ASP A 210 -21.88 -22.12 18.51
CA ASP A 210 -21.19 -20.88 18.87
C ASP A 210 -19.67 -21.02 18.70
N LEU A 211 -18.94 -19.92 18.88
CA LEU A 211 -17.49 -19.88 18.95
C LEU A 211 -17.01 -20.67 20.19
N SER A 212 -15.85 -21.33 20.08
CA SER A 212 -15.17 -21.92 21.24
C SER A 212 -14.17 -20.93 21.84
N GLN A 213 -13.87 -21.07 23.12
CA GLN A 213 -12.86 -20.24 23.80
C GLN A 213 -11.48 -20.37 23.14
N ILE A 214 -11.05 -21.61 22.81
CA ILE A 214 -9.80 -21.87 22.07
C ILE A 214 -9.85 -21.34 20.63
N GLY A 215 -11.06 -21.20 20.06
CA GLY A 215 -11.30 -20.70 18.72
C GLY A 215 -11.24 -19.18 18.56
N ILE A 216 -11.15 -18.41 19.65
CA ILE A 216 -11.11 -16.94 19.61
C ILE A 216 -9.89 -16.45 18.83
N LYS A 217 -8.68 -16.89 19.16
CA LYS A 217 -7.47 -16.48 18.44
C LYS A 217 -7.53 -16.85 16.95
N PRO A 218 -7.84 -18.10 16.56
CA PRO A 218 -8.08 -18.46 15.16
C PRO A 218 -9.16 -17.61 14.47
N PHE A 219 -10.21 -17.20 15.18
CA PHE A 219 -11.26 -16.35 14.64
C PHE A 219 -10.76 -14.95 14.27
N PHE A 220 -10.00 -14.30 15.15
CA PHE A 220 -9.37 -13.00 14.85
C PHE A 220 -8.42 -13.10 13.65
N GLU A 221 -7.63 -14.17 13.56
CA GLU A 221 -6.76 -14.46 12.42
C GLU A 221 -7.55 -14.60 11.10
N LEU A 222 -8.67 -15.33 11.12
CA LEU A 222 -9.53 -15.47 9.94
C LEU A 222 -10.19 -14.13 9.54
N VAL A 223 -10.59 -13.31 10.50
CA VAL A 223 -11.18 -11.98 10.25
C VAL A 223 -10.15 -11.02 9.66
N LYS A 224 -8.92 -11.01 10.20
CA LYS A 224 -7.79 -10.28 9.62
C LYS A 224 -7.59 -10.68 8.16
N ASN A 225 -7.49 -11.98 7.88
CA ASN A 225 -7.26 -12.49 6.53
C ASN A 225 -8.43 -12.17 5.58
N HIS A 226 -9.67 -12.14 6.09
CA HIS A 226 -10.83 -11.66 5.33
C HIS A 226 -10.67 -10.19 4.92
N GLN A 227 -10.30 -9.33 5.87
CA GLN A 227 -10.08 -7.90 5.61
C GLN A 227 -8.96 -7.67 4.57
N LYS A 228 -7.83 -8.38 4.70
CA LYS A 228 -6.72 -8.31 3.73
C LYS A 228 -7.16 -8.67 2.31
N LYS A 229 -8.02 -9.69 2.16
CA LYS A 229 -8.60 -10.08 0.86
C LYS A 229 -9.53 -9.01 0.27
N ILE A 230 -10.31 -8.31 1.11
CA ILE A 230 -11.13 -7.17 0.68
C ILE A 230 -10.23 -6.04 0.16
N ILE A 231 -9.20 -5.66 0.91
CA ILE A 231 -8.26 -4.59 0.52
C ILE A 231 -7.58 -4.93 -0.80
N LYS A 232 -7.06 -6.16 -0.94
CA LYS A 232 -6.45 -6.66 -2.17
C LYS A 232 -7.41 -6.54 -3.35
N HIS A 233 -8.67 -6.95 -3.17
CA HIS A 233 -9.70 -6.82 -4.20
C HIS A 233 -9.98 -5.36 -4.58
N GLN A 234 -10.10 -4.46 -3.61
CA GLN A 234 -10.32 -3.03 -3.86
C GLN A 234 -9.18 -2.40 -4.69
N ILE A 235 -7.93 -2.72 -4.34
CA ILE A 235 -6.75 -2.27 -5.08
C ILE A 235 -6.78 -2.83 -6.51
N THR A 236 -7.03 -4.13 -6.67
CA THR A 236 -7.14 -4.76 -7.99
C THR A 236 -8.26 -4.14 -8.84
N GLN A 237 -9.45 -3.91 -8.27
CA GLN A 237 -10.55 -3.26 -8.98
C GLN A 237 -10.19 -1.84 -9.42
N ARG A 238 -9.60 -1.05 -8.52
CA ARG A 238 -9.15 0.30 -8.84
C ARG A 238 -8.14 0.29 -9.99
N ASN A 239 -7.19 -0.64 -10.01
CA ASN A 239 -6.25 -0.76 -11.13
C ASN A 239 -6.91 -1.22 -12.43
N ASN A 240 -7.83 -2.19 -12.34
CA ASN A 240 -8.57 -2.70 -13.49
C ASN A 240 -9.43 -1.61 -14.16
N GLN A 241 -9.97 -0.65 -13.40
CA GLN A 241 -10.66 0.52 -13.96
C GLN A 241 -9.77 1.32 -14.94
N TYR A 242 -8.46 1.29 -14.73
CA TYR A 242 -7.46 1.91 -15.59
C TYR A 242 -6.73 0.92 -16.50
N ASN A 243 -7.19 -0.33 -16.59
CA ASN A 243 -6.51 -1.42 -17.32
C ASN A 243 -5.04 -1.64 -16.89
N ILE A 244 -4.74 -1.37 -15.61
CA ILE A 244 -3.43 -1.60 -15.02
C ILE A 244 -3.43 -3.00 -14.40
N LYS A 245 -2.47 -3.84 -14.80
CA LYS A 245 -2.30 -5.21 -14.29
C LYS A 245 -0.91 -5.39 -13.73
N TYR A 246 -0.81 -5.85 -12.49
CA TYR A 246 0.46 -6.16 -11.81
C TYR A 246 0.57 -7.67 -11.56
N ASP A 247 1.80 -8.20 -11.51
CA ASP A 247 2.08 -9.62 -11.27
C ASP A 247 1.43 -10.13 -9.98
N THR A 248 1.38 -9.32 -8.91
CA THR A 248 0.65 -9.55 -7.64
C THR A 248 0.99 -8.42 -6.64
N TYR A 249 0.16 -8.18 -5.63
CA TYR A 249 0.45 -7.25 -4.52
C TYR A 249 0.91 -8.02 -3.28
N THR A 250 2.18 -8.43 -3.26
CA THR A 250 2.73 -9.32 -2.23
C THR A 250 2.90 -8.67 -0.87
N ILE A 251 3.14 -7.36 -0.82
CA ILE A 251 3.20 -6.58 0.41
C ILE A 251 1.95 -6.74 1.28
N ILE A 252 0.78 -6.96 0.66
CA ILE A 252 -0.47 -7.20 1.40
C ILE A 252 -0.41 -8.55 2.08
N ASP A 253 0.09 -9.59 1.42
CA ASP A 253 0.07 -10.95 1.94
C ASP A 253 1.08 -11.15 3.10
N ASN A 254 2.12 -10.31 3.19
CA ASN A 254 3.15 -10.28 4.25
C ASN A 254 3.80 -11.66 4.47
N ASN A 255 4.06 -12.39 3.39
CA ASN A 255 4.65 -13.72 3.44
C ASN A 255 5.56 -13.96 2.23
N VAL A 256 6.86 -13.83 2.45
CA VAL A 256 7.92 -14.05 1.46
C VAL A 256 7.81 -15.46 0.83
N LYS A 257 7.42 -16.47 1.62
CA LYS A 257 7.29 -17.87 1.15
C LYS A 257 6.13 -18.06 0.18
N LEU A 258 5.11 -17.21 0.22
CA LEU A 258 3.94 -17.35 -0.65
C LEU A 258 4.15 -16.78 -2.05
N ASN A 259 5.23 -16.04 -2.30
CA ASN A 259 5.50 -15.55 -3.65
C ASN A 259 6.99 -15.29 -3.94
N PRO A 260 7.79 -16.36 -4.16
CA PRO A 260 9.20 -16.24 -4.52
C PRO A 260 9.44 -15.55 -5.87
N GLN A 261 8.40 -15.30 -6.69
CA GLN A 261 8.56 -14.63 -7.98
C GLN A 261 8.75 -13.11 -7.86
N ASN A 262 8.31 -12.51 -6.76
CA ASN A 262 8.42 -11.08 -6.53
C ASN A 262 9.58 -10.73 -5.59
N TYR A 263 9.94 -11.63 -4.66
CA TYR A 263 11.11 -11.48 -3.80
C TYR A 263 12.34 -12.08 -4.47
N ILE A 264 13.16 -11.23 -5.07
CA ILE A 264 14.29 -11.66 -5.91
C ILE A 264 15.57 -10.94 -5.49
N THR A 265 16.72 -11.54 -5.81
CA THR A 265 18.02 -10.88 -5.71
C THR A 265 18.16 -9.79 -6.78
N PHE A 266 19.13 -8.89 -6.59
CA PHE A 266 19.40 -7.86 -7.58
C PHE A 266 19.92 -8.42 -8.92
N GLU A 267 20.61 -9.55 -8.92
CA GLU A 267 21.05 -10.23 -10.14
C GLU A 267 19.87 -10.85 -10.91
N GLU A 268 18.94 -11.50 -10.22
CA GLU A 268 17.69 -11.98 -10.82
C GLU A 268 16.87 -10.83 -11.40
N PHE A 269 16.84 -9.66 -10.73
CA PHE A 269 16.23 -8.46 -11.29
C PHE A 269 16.93 -7.99 -12.57
N LYS A 270 18.28 -7.93 -12.61
CA LYS A 270 19.04 -7.60 -13.82
C LYS A 270 18.69 -8.54 -14.98
N GLN A 271 18.64 -9.85 -14.72
CA GLN A 271 18.26 -10.87 -15.70
C GLN A 271 16.82 -10.66 -16.21
N ARG A 272 15.87 -10.43 -15.30
CA ARG A 272 14.47 -10.15 -15.63
C ARG A 272 14.32 -8.95 -16.56
N ILE A 273 15.02 -7.85 -16.26
CA ILE A 273 15.04 -6.67 -17.12
C ILE A 273 15.66 -6.99 -18.47
N ASN A 274 16.81 -7.68 -18.53
CA ASN A 274 17.46 -8.04 -19.80
C ASN A 274 16.52 -8.87 -20.69
N ASN A 275 15.79 -9.84 -20.14
CA ASN A 275 14.82 -10.65 -20.88
C ASN A 275 13.68 -9.78 -21.45
N ARG A 276 13.15 -8.83 -20.67
CA ARG A 276 12.12 -7.89 -21.16
C ARG A 276 12.64 -6.97 -22.26
N LEU A 277 13.88 -6.49 -22.14
CA LEU A 277 14.53 -5.68 -23.18
C LEU A 277 14.68 -6.45 -24.49
N GLN A 278 15.10 -7.72 -24.45
CA GLN A 278 15.19 -8.58 -25.64
C GLN A 278 13.82 -8.77 -26.31
N GLN A 279 12.75 -8.85 -25.52
CA GLN A 279 11.37 -8.97 -26.00
C GLN A 279 10.74 -7.62 -26.41
N GLN A 280 11.50 -6.51 -26.35
CA GLN A 280 11.00 -5.15 -26.59
C GLN A 280 9.77 -4.78 -25.74
N LYS A 281 9.74 -5.26 -24.49
CA LYS A 281 8.65 -5.00 -23.55
C LYS A 281 8.98 -3.86 -22.61
N ASP A 282 8.07 -2.88 -22.54
CA ASP A 282 8.15 -1.82 -21.55
C ASP A 282 8.03 -2.41 -20.14
N THR A 283 8.62 -1.77 -19.14
CA THR A 283 8.60 -2.25 -17.75
C THR A 283 8.21 -1.11 -16.85
N ILE A 284 7.19 -1.32 -16.02
CA ILE A 284 6.82 -0.44 -14.91
C ILE A 284 6.77 -1.32 -13.68
N CYS A 285 7.59 -1.06 -12.67
CA CYS A 285 7.56 -1.84 -11.45
C CYS A 285 7.84 -0.96 -10.24
N ASP A 286 7.25 -1.34 -9.11
CA ASP A 286 7.80 -0.93 -7.83
C ASP A 286 9.10 -1.69 -7.56
N PHE A 287 9.91 -1.13 -6.69
CA PHE A 287 11.20 -1.64 -6.30
C PHE A 287 11.33 -1.36 -4.80
N LEU A 288 11.13 -2.41 -4.00
CA LEU A 288 10.92 -2.33 -2.57
C LEU A 288 12.09 -2.98 -1.83
N THR A 289 12.66 -2.26 -0.88
CA THR A 289 13.52 -2.82 0.16
C THR A 289 12.71 -2.96 1.46
N LYS A 290 13.36 -3.27 2.59
CA LYS A 290 12.64 -3.54 3.85
C LYS A 290 11.73 -2.39 4.28
N ASP A 291 12.26 -1.16 4.24
CA ASP A 291 11.59 0.04 4.77
C ASP A 291 11.47 1.16 3.72
N HIS A 292 11.70 0.86 2.43
CA HIS A 292 11.69 1.87 1.39
C HIS A 292 11.07 1.39 0.07
N ALA A 293 10.29 2.27 -0.56
CA ALA A 293 9.66 2.03 -1.84
C ALA A 293 10.16 3.01 -2.91
N MET A 294 10.57 2.46 -4.05
CA MET A 294 11.10 3.19 -5.20
C MET A 294 10.39 2.76 -6.48
N GLY A 295 10.42 3.59 -7.51
CA GLY A 295 9.72 3.34 -8.78
C GLY A 295 10.66 3.20 -9.96
N ILE A 296 10.43 2.20 -10.82
CA ILE A 296 11.19 1.99 -12.06
C ILE A 296 10.25 2.06 -13.26
N THR A 297 10.71 2.76 -14.31
CA THR A 297 10.09 2.68 -15.63
C THR A 297 11.17 2.49 -16.70
N ILE A 298 10.97 1.56 -17.61
CA ILE A 298 11.85 1.29 -18.74
C ILE A 298 10.97 1.25 -19.98
N LYS A 299 11.16 2.19 -20.89
CA LYS A 299 10.29 2.33 -22.08
C LYS A 299 11.12 2.38 -23.35
N HIS A 300 10.65 1.72 -24.39
CA HIS A 300 11.19 1.83 -25.75
C HIS A 300 10.56 3.07 -26.39
N ILE A 301 11.32 4.09 -26.73
CA ILE A 301 10.80 5.34 -27.32
C ILE A 301 11.67 5.67 -28.54
N ASN A 302 11.08 5.73 -29.72
CA ASN A 302 11.77 6.07 -30.98
C ASN A 302 13.05 5.24 -31.17
N ASN A 303 12.93 3.91 -31.06
CA ASN A 303 14.04 2.94 -31.13
C ASN A 303 15.14 3.11 -30.07
N LYS A 304 14.92 3.91 -29.02
CA LYS A 304 15.83 4.09 -27.89
C LYS A 304 15.20 3.58 -26.61
N ILE A 305 16.01 3.05 -25.70
CA ILE A 305 15.53 2.57 -24.41
C ILE A 305 15.77 3.67 -23.37
N ILE A 306 14.71 4.13 -22.72
CA ILE A 306 14.78 5.15 -21.68
C ILE A 306 14.50 4.48 -20.33
N PHE A 307 15.51 4.52 -19.46
CA PHE A 307 15.42 4.06 -18.09
C PHE A 307 15.12 5.25 -17.18
N LYS A 308 14.13 5.12 -16.30
CA LYS A 308 13.86 6.07 -15.23
C LYS A 308 13.81 5.34 -13.90
N PHE A 309 14.44 5.93 -12.89
CA PHE A 309 14.43 5.45 -11.52
C PHE A 309 14.03 6.60 -10.61
N PHE A 310 12.95 6.42 -9.86
CA PHE A 310 12.46 7.38 -8.89
C PHE A 310 12.77 6.89 -7.48
N GLU A 311 13.65 7.64 -6.80
CA GLU A 311 13.94 7.45 -5.38
C GLU A 311 13.32 8.65 -4.64
N PRO A 312 12.32 8.46 -3.77
CA PRO A 312 11.58 9.56 -3.14
C PRO A 312 12.41 10.58 -2.32
N ASN A 313 13.59 10.24 -1.82
CA ASN A 313 14.49 11.11 -1.07
C ASN A 313 15.54 11.86 -1.93
N LYS A 314 15.77 11.42 -3.17
CA LYS A 314 16.82 11.93 -4.07
C LYS A 314 16.22 12.54 -5.34
N GLY A 315 15.21 11.90 -5.91
CA GLY A 315 14.41 12.35 -7.03
C GLY A 315 14.40 11.40 -8.23
N LEU A 316 14.07 11.94 -9.40
CA LEU A 316 13.95 11.17 -10.64
C LEU A 316 15.28 11.20 -11.42
N TYR A 317 15.82 10.02 -11.66
CA TYR A 317 16.97 9.75 -12.53
C TYR A 317 16.48 9.28 -13.90
N ILE A 318 17.07 9.80 -14.98
CA ILE A 318 16.74 9.40 -16.35
C ILE A 318 18.05 9.14 -17.11
N THR A 319 18.14 7.99 -17.77
CA THR A 319 19.33 7.62 -18.57
C THR A 319 18.92 6.75 -19.76
N ALA A 320 19.67 6.85 -20.86
CA ALA A 320 19.60 5.89 -21.96
C ALA A 320 20.68 4.77 -21.85
N LYS A 321 21.60 4.90 -20.89
CA LYS A 321 22.71 3.96 -20.69
C LYS A 321 22.34 2.92 -19.62
N LYS A 322 22.16 1.65 -20.03
CA LYS A 322 21.83 0.51 -19.15
C LYS A 322 22.81 0.33 -17.99
N LYS A 323 24.12 0.43 -18.26
CA LYS A 323 25.18 0.32 -17.22
C LYS A 323 25.00 1.36 -16.12
N ASN A 324 24.66 2.60 -16.50
CA ASN A 324 24.41 3.67 -15.55
C ASN A 324 23.19 3.36 -14.67
N PHE A 325 22.10 2.91 -15.29
CA PHE A 325 20.88 2.55 -14.56
C PHE A 325 21.13 1.50 -13.47
N PHE A 326 21.76 0.38 -13.80
CA PHE A 326 22.02 -0.66 -12.79
C PHE A 326 23.05 -0.23 -11.74
N SER A 327 24.12 0.46 -12.13
CA SER A 327 25.12 0.96 -11.17
C SER A 327 24.52 1.94 -10.15
N LEU A 328 23.53 2.73 -10.55
CA LEU A 328 22.81 3.62 -9.64
C LEU A 328 21.96 2.84 -8.64
N ILE A 329 21.19 1.86 -9.11
CA ILE A 329 20.33 1.05 -8.25
C ILE A 329 21.18 0.26 -7.26
N GLU A 330 22.26 -0.37 -7.73
CA GLU A 330 23.22 -1.10 -6.89
C GLU A 330 23.76 -0.25 -5.73
N LYS A 331 24.18 0.98 -6.05
CA LYS A 331 24.63 1.96 -5.05
C LYS A 331 23.53 2.36 -4.06
N ILE A 332 22.27 2.36 -4.49
CA ILE A 332 21.14 2.70 -3.62
C ILE A 332 20.79 1.52 -2.72
N ILE A 333 20.77 0.30 -3.24
CA ILE A 333 20.55 -0.93 -2.44
C ILE A 333 21.63 -1.06 -1.37
N SER A 334 22.90 -0.80 -1.69
CA SER A 334 23.99 -0.91 -0.70
C SER A 334 23.90 0.09 0.46
N GLN A 335 22.99 1.06 0.38
CA GLN A 335 22.71 2.06 1.41
C GLN A 335 21.40 1.79 2.15
N GLN A 336 20.68 0.71 1.81
CA GLN A 336 19.34 0.42 2.29
C GLN A 336 19.31 -0.94 3.00
N GLU A 337 18.47 -1.06 4.03
CA GLU A 337 18.23 -2.36 4.66
C GLU A 337 17.34 -3.22 3.74
N CYS A 338 17.77 -4.46 3.49
CA CYS A 338 17.06 -5.43 2.67
C CYS A 338 16.70 -6.65 3.51
N LEU A 339 15.64 -7.35 3.11
CA LEU A 339 15.38 -8.69 3.62
C LEU A 339 16.47 -9.64 3.11
N MET A 340 16.71 -10.74 3.82
CA MET A 340 17.66 -11.79 3.41
C MET A 340 16.90 -13.05 3.01
N ASN A 341 17.36 -13.73 1.95
CA ASN A 341 16.87 -15.06 1.61
C ASN A 341 17.52 -16.16 2.48
N GLU A 342 17.14 -17.41 2.25
CA GLU A 342 17.68 -18.58 2.97
C GLU A 342 19.19 -18.79 2.76
N LYS A 343 19.78 -18.20 1.71
CA LYS A 343 21.22 -18.18 1.43
C LYS A 343 21.93 -16.95 2.00
N ASN A 344 21.23 -16.15 2.81
CA ASN A 344 21.71 -14.89 3.38
C ASN A 344 22.09 -13.83 2.32
N GLU A 345 21.41 -13.85 1.17
CA GLU A 345 21.56 -12.84 0.11
C GLU A 345 20.47 -11.77 0.25
N PRO A 346 20.80 -10.49 -0.01
CA PRO A 346 19.81 -9.41 0.03
C PRO A 346 18.80 -9.56 -1.11
N ILE A 347 17.53 -9.54 -0.73
CA ILE A 347 16.40 -9.61 -1.66
C ILE A 347 15.57 -8.33 -1.61
N ILE A 348 14.99 -8.04 -2.76
CA ILE A 348 14.08 -6.93 -3.03
C ILE A 348 12.72 -7.48 -3.43
N GLU A 349 11.66 -6.75 -3.12
CA GLU A 349 10.33 -7.03 -3.68
C GLU A 349 10.12 -6.20 -4.96
N VAL A 350 9.68 -6.86 -6.03
CA VAL A 350 9.41 -6.27 -7.33
C VAL A 350 8.07 -6.78 -7.86
N ASN A 351 7.11 -5.87 -7.99
CA ASN A 351 5.81 -6.10 -8.63
C ASN A 351 5.82 -5.40 -10.00
N THR A 352 5.97 -6.19 -11.07
CA THR A 352 5.98 -5.65 -12.43
C THR A 352 4.56 -5.51 -12.96
N SER A 353 4.31 -4.45 -13.72
CA SER A 353 3.09 -4.30 -14.49
C SER A 353 3.25 -4.82 -15.91
N TYR A 354 2.23 -5.53 -16.40
CA TYR A 354 2.13 -6.07 -17.76
C TYR A 354 1.73 -5.01 -18.81
N ALA A 355 2.33 -3.83 -18.74
CA ALA A 355 1.98 -2.73 -19.60
C ALA A 355 2.97 -2.64 -20.77
N ASP A 356 2.76 -3.48 -21.79
CA ASP A 356 3.60 -3.52 -22.99
C ASP A 356 3.23 -2.38 -23.96
N LYS A 357 4.22 -1.75 -24.60
CA LYS A 357 4.06 -0.67 -25.60
C LYS A 357 3.30 0.57 -25.09
N LEU A 358 3.39 0.90 -23.80
CA LEU A 358 2.73 2.08 -23.23
C LEU A 358 3.15 3.40 -23.89
N HIS A 359 4.36 3.48 -24.42
CA HIS A 359 4.81 4.65 -25.17
C HIS A 359 4.00 4.86 -26.48
N GLN A 360 3.49 3.79 -27.10
CA GLN A 360 2.65 3.84 -28.30
C GLN A 360 1.17 4.04 -27.95
N TYR A 361 0.73 3.41 -26.85
CA TYR A 361 -0.66 3.44 -26.42
C TYR A 361 -0.74 3.80 -24.94
N PRO A 362 -0.45 5.07 -24.58
CA PRO A 362 -0.66 5.52 -23.21
C PRO A 362 -2.13 5.31 -22.86
N LEU A 363 -2.42 4.95 -21.61
CA LEU A 363 -3.80 4.88 -21.14
C LEU A 363 -4.38 6.31 -21.16
N PRO A 364 -5.27 6.68 -22.11
CA PRO A 364 -5.63 8.08 -22.32
C PRO A 364 -6.53 8.60 -21.19
N ASN A 365 -6.43 9.90 -20.87
CA ASN A 365 -7.47 10.76 -20.29
C ASN A 365 -8.36 10.23 -19.15
N LYS A 366 -7.89 9.27 -18.34
CA LYS A 366 -8.65 8.79 -17.16
C LYS A 366 -8.09 9.28 -15.82
N ILE A 367 -6.94 9.95 -15.81
CA ILE A 367 -6.36 10.48 -14.57
C ILE A 367 -6.88 11.90 -14.34
N ASN A 368 -8.01 12.00 -13.64
CA ASN A 368 -8.74 13.27 -13.51
C ASN A 368 -8.05 14.31 -12.60
N LYS A 369 -7.06 13.91 -11.78
CA LYS A 369 -6.40 14.78 -10.79
C LYS A 369 -5.01 14.23 -10.37
N PRO A 370 -4.12 15.09 -9.83
CA PRO A 370 -4.12 16.54 -9.99
C PRO A 370 -3.98 16.95 -11.45
N LYS A 371 -4.60 18.07 -11.83
CA LYS A 371 -4.39 18.67 -13.15
C LYS A 371 -2.97 19.25 -13.21
N PHE A 372 -2.22 18.86 -14.23
CA PHE A 372 -0.86 19.37 -14.42
C PHE A 372 -0.86 20.84 -14.83
N TYR A 373 0.23 21.53 -14.48
CA TYR A 373 0.51 22.84 -15.06
C TYR A 373 0.72 22.66 -16.57
N LYS A 374 0.07 23.49 -17.40
CA LYS A 374 0.44 23.60 -18.81
C LYS A 374 1.92 23.99 -18.86
N SER A 375 2.71 23.21 -19.59
CA SER A 375 4.16 23.35 -19.73
C SER A 375 4.54 24.65 -20.40
#